data_AF-A0A7V6JV03-F1
#
_entry.id   AF-A0A7V6JV03-F1
#
_cell.length_a   1.000
_cell.length_b   1.000
_cell.length_c   1.000
_cell.angle_alpha   90.00
_cell.angle_beta   90.00
_cell.angle_gamma   90.00
#
_symmetry.space_group_name_H-M   'P 1'
#
loop_
_entity.id
_entity.type
_entity.pdbx_description
1 polymer ?
#
loop_
_entity_poly.entity_id
_entity_poly.type
_entity_poly.pdbx_seq_one_letter_code
_entity_poly.pdbx_strand_id
1 'polypeptide(L)'
;NDTIWRPRSSGPVEYHGKMVTLKWGLAQSENYISAWLMKQFSPQAVVDIMQRMGIRSFIDPVVSIFLGTSDLSVEEMVGAYGTFVNKGVYTRPLYVTRIEDRNGNVISTFTPFIDEVISEEDAYLMTSLLQGVVTNGTAVRLRLTYKLANQMGGKTGTTQNHSNGWFMGVMPDLVAGVWTGWEDQAIHFEDLSMGQGANMALPVFGIFMQKLLADKDFSVMAESQFEAPPGFNIELDCDKVVREQQGNPFRQREY
;
A
#
# COMPACT_ATOMS: atom_id res chain seq x y z
N ASN A 1 -12.14 -31.55 -11.60
CA ASN A 1 -10.68 -31.53 -11.82
C ASN A 1 -10.04 -30.73 -10.70
N ASP A 2 -9.78 -31.36 -9.55
CA ASP A 2 -9.18 -30.69 -8.38
C ASP A 2 -7.66 -30.62 -8.52
N THR A 3 -7.18 -29.71 -9.35
CA THR A 3 -5.77 -29.35 -9.36
C THR A 3 -5.47 -28.50 -8.14
N ILE A 4 -4.51 -28.92 -7.32
CA ILE A 4 -4.03 -28.14 -6.17
C ILE A 4 -3.46 -26.81 -6.68
N TRP A 5 -4.12 -25.70 -6.35
CA TRP A 5 -3.61 -24.37 -6.64
C TRP A 5 -2.45 -24.03 -5.70
N ARG A 6 -1.36 -23.48 -6.25
CA ARG A 6 -0.19 -23.02 -5.50
C ARG A 6 0.22 -21.65 -6.02
N PRO A 7 0.33 -20.62 -5.16
CA PRO A 7 0.82 -19.32 -5.60
C PRO A 7 2.27 -19.46 -6.07
N ARG A 8 2.71 -18.53 -6.92
CA ARG A 8 4.11 -18.35 -7.29
C ARG A 8 4.55 -16.95 -6.90
N SER A 9 5.82 -16.80 -6.56
CA SER A 9 6.42 -15.50 -6.29
C SER A 9 7.46 -15.13 -7.33
N SER A 10 7.65 -13.81 -7.50
CA SER A 10 8.70 -13.18 -8.30
C SER A 10 9.81 -12.57 -7.45
N GLY A 11 9.77 -12.75 -6.13
CA GLY A 11 10.79 -12.28 -5.21
C GLY A 11 12.12 -13.02 -5.35
N PRO A 12 13.17 -12.61 -4.61
CA PRO A 12 14.49 -13.21 -4.73
C PRO A 12 14.50 -14.67 -4.28
N VAL A 13 14.89 -15.56 -5.20
CA VAL A 13 14.77 -17.02 -5.05
C VAL A 13 15.55 -17.56 -3.85
N GLU A 14 16.66 -16.90 -3.49
CA GLU A 14 17.50 -17.26 -2.36
C GLU A 14 16.81 -17.11 -1.00
N TYR A 15 15.65 -16.44 -0.93
CA TYR A 15 14.84 -16.30 0.28
C TYR A 15 13.62 -17.24 0.30
N HIS A 16 13.36 -17.99 -0.76
CA HIS A 16 12.25 -18.94 -0.80
C HIS A 16 12.37 -19.99 0.31
N GLY A 17 11.32 -20.12 1.12
CA GLY A 17 11.27 -21.09 2.25
C GLY A 17 12.09 -20.69 3.48
N LYS A 18 12.66 -19.47 3.51
CA LYS A 18 13.35 -18.94 4.70
C LYS A 18 12.39 -18.09 5.53
N MET A 19 12.64 -18.07 6.84
CA MET A 19 12.00 -17.09 7.73
C MET A 19 12.54 -15.69 7.40
N VAL A 20 11.62 -14.76 7.21
CA VAL A 20 11.89 -13.35 6.88
C VAL A 20 10.96 -12.47 7.69
N THR A 21 11.31 -11.20 7.82
CA THR A 21 10.46 -10.23 8.53
C THR A 21 9.26 -9.84 7.67
N LEU A 22 8.14 -9.46 8.29
CA LEU A 22 6.99 -8.93 7.55
C LEU A 22 7.34 -7.67 6.75
N LYS A 23 8.24 -6.84 7.27
CA LYS A 23 8.80 -5.67 6.59
C LYS A 23 9.49 -6.05 5.28
N TRP A 24 10.32 -7.10 5.30
CA TRP A 24 10.95 -7.62 4.09
C TRP A 24 9.92 -8.22 3.12
N GLY A 25 8.97 -9.03 3.63
CA GLY A 25 7.93 -9.65 2.82
C GLY A 25 7.09 -8.63 2.06
N LEU A 26 6.67 -7.54 2.73
CA LEU A 26 5.94 -6.45 2.09
C LEU A 26 6.82 -5.67 1.10
N ALA A 27 8.06 -5.35 1.47
CA ALA A 27 9.00 -4.59 0.63
C ALA A 27 9.29 -5.29 -0.70
N GLN A 28 9.50 -6.61 -0.66
CA GLN A 28 9.77 -7.43 -1.84
C GLN A 28 8.51 -7.91 -2.56
N SER A 29 7.32 -7.63 -2.00
CA SER A 29 6.05 -8.11 -2.54
C SER A 29 6.00 -9.64 -2.68
N GLU A 30 6.50 -10.35 -1.66
CA GLU A 30 6.71 -11.80 -1.69
C GLU A 30 5.41 -12.57 -1.46
N ASN A 31 4.91 -13.24 -2.51
CA ASN A 31 3.62 -13.92 -2.49
C ASN A 31 3.58 -15.10 -1.53
N TYR A 32 4.70 -15.79 -1.27
CA TYR A 32 4.71 -16.89 -0.30
C TYR A 32 4.46 -16.42 1.13
N ILE A 33 4.93 -15.22 1.49
CA ILE A 33 4.67 -14.64 2.82
C ILE A 33 3.20 -14.22 2.93
N SER A 34 2.65 -13.55 1.91
CA SER A 34 1.22 -13.21 1.89
C SER A 34 0.32 -14.45 1.95
N ALA A 35 0.69 -15.52 1.24
CA ALA A 35 -0.04 -16.80 1.30
C ALA A 35 0.04 -17.44 2.70
N TRP A 36 1.19 -17.35 3.37
CA TRP A 36 1.34 -17.85 4.74
C TRP A 36 0.51 -17.03 5.73
N LEU A 37 0.47 -15.70 5.60
CA LEU A 37 -0.38 -14.82 6.39
C LEU A 37 -1.86 -15.13 6.19
N MET A 38 -2.30 -15.31 4.94
CA MET A 38 -3.69 -15.64 4.62
C MET A 38 -4.11 -16.97 5.28
N LYS A 39 -3.20 -17.91 5.53
CA LYS A 39 -3.52 -19.15 6.27
C LYS A 39 -3.82 -18.92 7.76
N GLN A 40 -3.45 -17.77 8.32
CA GLN A 40 -3.68 -17.45 9.73
C GLN A 40 -5.07 -16.81 9.96
N PHE A 41 -5.76 -16.40 8.89
CA PHE A 41 -7.04 -15.69 8.96
C PHE A 41 -8.07 -16.30 8.02
N SER A 42 -9.36 -16.05 8.26
CA SER A 42 -10.39 -16.40 7.28
C SER A 42 -10.40 -15.36 6.14
N PRO A 43 -10.66 -15.77 4.88
CA PRO A 43 -10.84 -14.82 3.78
C PRO A 43 -11.92 -13.78 4.08
N GLN A 44 -13.00 -14.17 4.77
CA GLN A 44 -14.07 -13.25 5.15
C GLN A 44 -13.58 -12.14 6.10
N ALA A 45 -12.74 -12.45 7.09
CA ALA A 45 -12.21 -11.43 7.99
C ALA A 45 -11.35 -10.38 7.24
N VAL A 46 -10.66 -10.80 6.18
CA VAL A 46 -9.91 -9.89 5.29
C VAL A 46 -10.87 -9.02 4.47
N VAL A 47 -11.95 -9.58 3.94
CA VAL A 47 -12.98 -8.80 3.24
C VAL A 47 -13.63 -7.78 4.18
N ASP A 48 -13.96 -8.17 5.41
CA ASP A 48 -14.64 -7.30 6.38
C ASP A 48 -13.77 -6.07 6.70
N ILE A 49 -12.46 -6.24 6.91
CA ILE A 49 -11.56 -5.10 7.14
C ILE A 49 -11.41 -4.23 5.88
N MET A 50 -11.31 -4.83 4.69
CA MET A 50 -11.27 -4.08 3.43
C MET A 50 -12.53 -3.21 3.23
N GLN A 51 -13.70 -3.74 3.58
CA GLN A 51 -14.97 -3.00 3.50
C GLN A 51 -15.01 -1.83 4.49
N ARG A 52 -14.52 -2.02 5.72
CA ARG A 52 -14.39 -0.92 6.69
C ARG A 52 -13.39 0.15 6.25
N MET A 53 -12.35 -0.25 5.53
CA MET A 53 -11.41 0.67 4.85
C MET A 53 -12.00 1.35 3.60
N GLY A 54 -13.28 1.15 3.31
CA GLY A 54 -13.97 1.87 2.23
C GLY A 54 -13.94 1.20 0.86
N ILE A 55 -13.52 -0.07 0.78
CA ILE A 55 -13.70 -0.85 -0.44
C ILE A 55 -15.17 -1.30 -0.54
N ARG A 56 -15.89 -0.76 -1.53
CA ARG A 56 -17.34 -0.94 -1.74
C ARG A 56 -17.64 -1.91 -2.86
N SER A 57 -16.71 -2.03 -3.81
CA SER A 57 -16.69 -3.03 -4.85
C SER A 57 -16.78 -4.42 -4.23
N PHE A 58 -17.43 -5.33 -4.95
CA PHE A 58 -17.58 -6.71 -4.50
C PHE A 58 -16.22 -7.42 -4.46
N ILE A 59 -15.98 -8.18 -3.38
CA ILE A 59 -14.77 -8.96 -3.19
C ILE A 59 -15.17 -10.39 -2.86
N ASP A 60 -14.65 -11.35 -3.62
CA ASP A 60 -14.81 -12.77 -3.32
C ASP A 60 -13.96 -13.16 -2.10
N PRO A 61 -14.55 -13.71 -1.03
CA PRO A 61 -13.83 -14.17 0.15
C PRO A 61 -13.16 -15.52 -0.10
N VAL A 62 -12.17 -15.54 -1.00
CA VAL A 62 -11.38 -16.72 -1.37
C VAL A 62 -9.94 -16.57 -0.94
N VAL A 63 -9.22 -17.69 -0.78
CA VAL A 63 -7.82 -17.68 -0.33
C VAL A 63 -6.92 -16.86 -1.26
N SER A 64 -7.21 -16.77 -2.56
CA SER A 64 -6.41 -15.98 -3.50
C SER A 64 -6.55 -14.46 -3.35
N ILE A 65 -7.44 -13.96 -2.47
CA ILE A 65 -7.67 -12.53 -2.25
C ILE A 65 -6.38 -11.74 -1.97
N PHE A 66 -5.37 -12.35 -1.32
CA PHE A 66 -4.09 -11.70 -1.03
C PHE A 66 -3.28 -11.33 -2.29
N LEU A 67 -3.65 -11.87 -3.46
CA LEU A 67 -3.05 -11.52 -4.75
C LEU A 67 -3.74 -10.31 -5.42
N GLY A 68 -4.80 -9.76 -4.84
CA GLY A 68 -5.54 -8.64 -5.40
C GLY A 68 -6.36 -9.03 -6.64
N THR A 69 -7.18 -10.08 -6.53
CA THR A 69 -7.96 -10.64 -7.65
C THR A 69 -9.24 -9.87 -7.99
N SER A 70 -9.56 -8.80 -7.25
CA SER A 70 -10.79 -8.04 -7.41
C SER A 70 -10.54 -6.72 -8.14
N ASP A 71 -11.49 -6.34 -9.00
CA ASP A 71 -11.46 -5.06 -9.70
C ASP A 71 -11.95 -3.95 -8.77
N LEU A 72 -11.09 -2.98 -8.50
CA LEU A 72 -11.34 -1.86 -7.59
C LEU A 72 -11.08 -0.53 -8.31
N SER A 73 -11.84 0.50 -7.97
CA SER A 73 -11.58 1.84 -8.49
C SER A 73 -10.36 2.49 -7.82
N VAL A 74 -9.69 3.40 -8.53
CA VAL A 74 -8.59 4.20 -7.97
C VAL A 74 -9.08 5.02 -6.75
N GLU A 75 -10.33 5.50 -6.77
CA GLU A 75 -10.94 6.24 -5.67
C GLU A 75 -11.00 5.40 -4.40
N GLU A 76 -11.47 4.16 -4.49
CA GLU A 76 -11.56 3.25 -3.34
C GLU A 76 -10.16 2.93 -2.80
N MET A 77 -9.21 2.67 -3.69
CA MET A 77 -7.82 2.40 -3.31
C MET A 77 -7.17 3.60 -2.60
N VAL A 78 -7.34 4.82 -3.13
CA VAL A 78 -6.82 6.04 -2.49
C VAL A 78 -7.49 6.26 -1.13
N GLY A 79 -8.81 6.11 -1.05
CA GLY A 79 -9.54 6.22 0.21
C GLY A 79 -9.06 5.23 1.27
N ALA A 80 -8.88 3.96 0.89
CA ALA A 80 -8.40 2.92 1.79
C ALA A 80 -6.98 3.16 2.28
N TYR A 81 -6.05 3.53 1.39
CA TYR A 81 -4.68 3.88 1.82
C TYR A 81 -4.65 5.14 2.71
N GLY A 82 -5.64 6.03 2.56
CA GLY A 82 -5.87 7.16 3.45
C GLY A 82 -6.00 6.76 4.92
N THR A 83 -6.61 5.61 5.21
CA THR A 83 -6.75 5.09 6.58
C THR A 83 -5.41 4.96 7.31
N PHE A 84 -4.34 4.54 6.63
CA PHE A 84 -3.04 4.34 7.26
C PHE A 84 -2.37 5.65 7.68
N VAL A 85 -2.46 6.67 6.84
CA VAL A 85 -1.84 7.98 7.13
C VAL A 85 -2.74 8.89 7.96
N ASN A 86 -4.04 8.60 7.99
CA ASN A 86 -5.02 9.25 8.83
C ASN A 86 -5.25 8.49 10.15
N LYS A 87 -4.17 7.98 10.74
CA LYS A 87 -4.16 7.42 12.11
C LYS A 87 -5.17 6.30 12.36
N GLY A 88 -5.49 5.52 11.33
CA GLY A 88 -6.43 4.40 11.41
C GLY A 88 -7.88 4.77 11.09
N VAL A 89 -8.16 6.02 10.76
CA VAL A 89 -9.50 6.53 10.46
C VAL A 89 -9.71 6.60 8.95
N TYR A 90 -10.67 5.83 8.43
CA TYR A 90 -11.14 5.97 7.06
C TYR A 90 -11.99 7.23 6.92
N THR A 91 -11.68 8.04 5.91
CA THR A 91 -12.51 9.18 5.49
C THR A 91 -12.84 9.01 4.03
N ARG A 92 -14.14 8.93 3.69
CA ARG A 92 -14.56 8.76 2.29
C ARG A 92 -14.15 10.00 1.47
N PRO A 93 -13.47 9.82 0.32
CA PRO A 93 -13.19 10.92 -0.59
C PRO A 93 -14.44 11.73 -0.95
N LEU A 94 -14.33 13.06 -0.87
CA LEU A 94 -15.40 14.00 -1.15
C LEU A 94 -14.99 14.97 -2.25
N TYR A 95 -15.83 15.11 -3.27
CA TYR A 95 -15.54 15.96 -4.44
C TYR A 95 -16.20 17.34 -4.38
N VAL A 96 -17.34 17.44 -3.70
CA VAL A 96 -18.13 18.67 -3.58
C VAL A 96 -18.37 18.93 -2.11
N THR A 97 -17.92 20.07 -1.59
CA THR A 97 -18.08 20.45 -0.19
C THR A 97 -19.32 21.31 0.05
N ARG A 98 -19.66 22.19 -0.90
CA ARG A 98 -20.79 23.12 -0.83
C ARG A 98 -21.32 23.46 -2.21
N ILE A 99 -22.64 23.67 -2.32
CA ILE A 99 -23.31 24.22 -3.50
C ILE A 99 -23.99 25.53 -3.08
N GLU A 100 -23.84 26.56 -3.90
CA GLU A 100 -24.36 27.91 -3.65
C GLU A 100 -25.14 28.44 -4.84
N ASP A 101 -26.12 29.32 -4.58
CA ASP A 101 -26.76 30.11 -5.62
C ASP A 101 -25.89 31.31 -6.04
N ARG A 102 -26.31 32.04 -7.09
CA ARG A 102 -25.60 33.23 -7.58
C ARG A 102 -25.47 34.37 -6.57
N ASN A 103 -26.27 34.35 -5.50
CA ASN A 103 -26.30 35.37 -4.46
C ASN A 103 -25.47 34.93 -3.23
N GLY A 104 -24.81 33.77 -3.27
CA GLY A 104 -24.02 33.21 -2.17
C GLY A 104 -24.84 32.43 -1.12
N ASN A 105 -26.12 32.18 -1.37
CA ASN A 105 -26.93 31.38 -0.44
C ASN A 105 -26.54 29.90 -0.55
N VAL A 106 -26.28 29.25 0.59
CA VAL A 106 -25.98 27.81 0.66
C VAL A 106 -27.22 27.03 0.23
N ILE A 107 -27.11 26.20 -0.82
CA ILE A 107 -28.14 25.24 -1.22
C ILE A 107 -27.91 23.91 -0.52
N SER A 108 -26.65 23.48 -0.44
CA SER A 108 -26.27 22.21 0.19
C SER A 108 -24.83 22.24 0.68
N THR A 109 -24.56 21.49 1.74
CA THR A 109 -23.21 21.23 2.28
C THR A 109 -23.07 19.72 2.44
N PHE A 110 -21.89 19.19 2.14
CA PHE A 110 -21.60 17.76 2.20
C PHE A 110 -20.46 17.51 3.18
N THR A 111 -20.62 16.50 4.02
CA THR A 111 -19.60 16.04 4.97
C THR A 111 -19.18 14.62 4.59
N PRO A 112 -17.89 14.29 4.70
CA PRO A 112 -17.43 12.94 4.39
C PRO A 112 -17.98 11.93 5.41
N PHE A 113 -18.13 10.68 4.97
CA PHE A 113 -18.32 9.55 5.87
C PHE A 113 -16.99 9.22 6.56
N ILE A 114 -17.01 8.93 7.85
CA ILE A 114 -15.83 8.68 8.68
C ILE A 114 -16.05 7.39 9.48
N ASP A 115 -15.05 6.51 9.54
CA ASP A 115 -15.05 5.29 10.36
C ASP A 115 -13.66 5.04 10.98
N GLU A 116 -13.60 4.66 12.26
CA GLU A 116 -12.37 4.29 12.95
C GLU A 116 -12.07 2.80 12.71
N VAL A 117 -11.15 2.50 11.80
CA VAL A 117 -11.00 1.15 11.26
C VAL A 117 -9.99 0.31 12.05
N ILE A 118 -8.81 0.87 12.28
CA ILE A 118 -7.67 0.24 12.96
C ILE A 118 -7.09 1.21 14.00
N SER A 119 -6.24 0.69 14.90
CA SER A 119 -5.58 1.54 15.89
C SER A 119 -4.55 2.49 15.26
N GLU A 120 -4.25 3.60 15.94
CA GLU A 120 -3.18 4.52 15.51
C GLU A 120 -1.81 3.81 15.47
N GLU A 121 -1.56 2.88 16.40
CA GLU A 121 -0.34 2.05 16.42
C GLU A 121 -0.23 1.15 15.20
N ASP A 122 -1.30 0.45 14.81
CA ASP A 122 -1.34 -0.40 13.63
C ASP A 122 -1.19 0.42 12.34
N ALA A 123 -1.83 1.58 12.28
CA ALA A 123 -1.74 2.50 11.15
C ALA A 123 -0.31 3.02 10.95
N TYR A 124 0.35 3.43 12.05
CA TYR A 124 1.74 3.87 12.02
C TYR A 124 2.70 2.71 11.68
N LEU A 125 2.46 1.51 12.22
CA LEU A 125 3.22 0.31 11.87
C LEU A 125 3.09 0.01 10.37
N MET A 126 1.88 0.01 9.82
CA MET A 126 1.66 -0.22 8.39
C MET A 126 2.37 0.82 7.53
N THR A 127 2.31 2.09 7.93
CA THR A 127 3.03 3.19 7.27
C THR A 127 4.55 2.94 7.28
N SER A 128 5.12 2.47 8.39
CA SER A 128 6.53 2.08 8.49
C SER A 128 6.90 0.91 7.57
N LEU A 129 6.02 -0.09 7.46
CA LEU A 129 6.21 -1.20 6.52
C LEU A 129 6.18 -0.71 5.06
N LEU A 130 5.25 0.19 4.71
CA LEU A 130 5.14 0.79 3.37
C LEU A 130 6.37 1.66 3.02
N GLN A 131 6.97 2.35 3.99
CA GLN A 131 8.25 3.05 3.80
C GLN A 131 9.38 2.07 3.42
N GLY A 132 9.34 0.83 3.93
CA GLY A 132 10.23 -0.26 3.54
C GLY A 132 10.24 -0.56 2.04
N VAL A 133 9.08 -0.48 1.40
CA VAL A 133 8.91 -0.74 -0.04
C VAL A 133 9.64 0.32 -0.89
N VAL A 134 9.61 1.59 -0.45
CA VAL A 134 10.26 2.72 -1.14
C VAL A 134 11.76 2.77 -0.87
N THR A 135 12.19 2.36 0.31
CA THR A 135 13.59 2.44 0.74
C THR A 135 14.43 1.27 0.25
N ASN A 136 13.90 0.05 0.33
CA ASN A 136 14.66 -1.18 0.05
C ASN A 136 13.88 -2.19 -0.81
N GLY A 137 12.69 -1.84 -1.28
CA GLY A 137 11.79 -2.75 -1.96
C GLY A 137 11.55 -2.43 -3.43
N THR A 138 10.42 -2.93 -3.92
CA THR A 138 9.99 -2.80 -5.31
C THR A 138 9.83 -1.36 -5.81
N ALA A 139 9.78 -0.36 -4.92
CA ALA A 139 9.62 1.05 -5.27
C ALA A 139 10.91 1.88 -5.12
N VAL A 140 12.07 1.23 -4.95
CA VAL A 140 13.38 1.88 -4.71
C VAL A 140 13.77 2.93 -5.77
N ARG A 141 13.22 2.84 -6.98
CA ARG A 141 13.42 3.83 -8.04
C ARG A 141 12.95 5.24 -7.67
N LEU A 142 11.98 5.40 -6.77
CA LEU A 142 11.61 6.72 -6.25
C LEU A 142 12.79 7.43 -5.59
N ARG A 143 13.66 6.68 -4.90
CA ARG A 143 14.91 7.20 -4.31
C ARG A 143 16.03 7.28 -5.36
N LEU A 144 16.29 6.19 -6.08
CA LEU A 144 17.48 6.08 -6.94
C LEU A 144 17.36 6.85 -8.26
N THR A 145 16.17 6.90 -8.85
CA THR A 145 15.92 7.53 -10.16
C THR A 145 15.30 8.91 -9.99
N TYR A 146 14.20 9.02 -9.23
CA TYR A 146 13.46 10.28 -9.10
C TYR A 146 14.01 11.22 -8.02
N LYS A 147 14.97 10.75 -7.21
CA LYS A 147 15.66 11.55 -6.17
C LYS A 147 14.71 12.22 -5.18
N LEU A 148 13.55 11.60 -4.94
CA LEU A 148 12.61 12.07 -3.92
C LEU A 148 13.20 11.70 -2.57
N ALA A 149 13.40 12.66 -1.67
CA ALA A 149 14.01 12.45 -0.36
C ALA A 149 13.00 12.55 0.81
N ASN A 150 11.83 13.15 0.58
CA ASN A 150 10.77 13.28 1.57
C ASN A 150 10.27 11.92 2.07
N GLN A 151 9.71 11.88 3.29
CA GLN A 151 9.12 10.66 3.81
C GLN A 151 7.93 10.24 2.97
N MET A 152 7.93 8.97 2.55
CA MET A 152 6.83 8.36 1.83
C MET A 152 6.88 6.84 1.95
N GLY A 153 5.71 6.25 2.04
CA GLY A 153 5.49 4.83 1.81
C GLY A 153 4.87 4.60 0.44
N GLY A 154 4.82 3.35 0.02
CA GLY A 154 4.03 3.00 -1.15
C GLY A 154 3.99 1.52 -1.39
N LYS A 155 3.21 1.11 -2.39
CA LYS A 155 3.12 -0.27 -2.84
C LYS A 155 2.92 -0.34 -4.34
N THR A 156 3.74 -1.17 -4.97
CA THR A 156 3.56 -1.58 -6.37
C THR A 156 2.52 -2.69 -6.47
N GLY A 157 1.70 -2.65 -7.51
CA GLY A 157 0.80 -3.74 -7.88
C GLY A 157 1.02 -4.12 -9.34
N THR A 158 1.06 -5.42 -9.63
CA THR A 158 1.18 -5.95 -10.98
C THR A 158 0.22 -7.11 -11.11
N THR A 159 -0.73 -7.02 -12.03
CA THR A 159 -1.69 -8.10 -12.28
C THR A 159 -1.07 -9.19 -13.15
N GLN A 160 -1.72 -10.36 -13.18
CA GLN A 160 -1.35 -11.45 -14.08
C GLN A 160 -1.40 -10.97 -15.54
N ASN A 161 -0.54 -11.55 -16.39
CA ASN A 161 -0.34 -11.14 -17.79
C ASN A 161 0.15 -9.70 -17.98
N HIS A 162 0.47 -8.97 -16.92
CA HIS A 162 1.04 -7.62 -17.02
C HIS A 162 0.10 -6.62 -17.70
N SER A 163 -1.21 -6.82 -17.54
CA SER A 163 -2.27 -5.98 -18.13
C SER A 163 -2.51 -4.69 -17.34
N ASN A 164 -2.32 -4.75 -16.01
CA ASN A 164 -2.50 -3.60 -15.13
C ASN A 164 -1.28 -3.39 -14.23
N GLY A 165 -0.78 -2.17 -14.23
CA GLY A 165 0.23 -1.66 -13.31
C GLY A 165 -0.40 -0.67 -12.35
N TRP A 166 -0.13 -0.88 -11.06
CA TRP A 166 -0.60 -0.02 -9.98
C TRP A 166 0.57 0.52 -9.18
N PHE A 167 0.42 1.75 -8.70
CA PHE A 167 1.25 2.31 -7.65
C PHE A 167 0.41 3.14 -6.70
N MET A 168 0.40 2.76 -5.42
CA MET A 168 -0.18 3.55 -4.35
C MET A 168 0.96 4.18 -3.56
N GLY A 169 0.96 5.50 -3.44
CA GLY A 169 1.91 6.25 -2.62
C GLY A 169 1.21 6.93 -1.46
N VAL A 170 1.85 6.90 -0.30
CA VAL A 170 1.37 7.54 0.93
C VAL A 170 2.44 8.48 1.48
N MET A 171 2.01 9.67 1.85
CA MET A 171 2.77 10.73 2.53
C MET A 171 1.94 11.20 3.73
N PRO A 172 2.53 11.92 4.70
CA PRO A 172 1.80 12.36 5.90
C PRO A 172 0.55 13.19 5.58
N ASP A 173 0.57 13.89 4.45
CA ASP A 173 -0.36 14.93 4.02
C ASP A 173 -1.00 14.64 2.65
N LEU A 174 -0.70 13.50 2.02
CA LEU A 174 -1.25 13.12 0.73
C LEU A 174 -1.26 11.60 0.52
N VAL A 175 -2.31 11.11 -0.10
CA VAL A 175 -2.33 9.78 -0.75
C VAL A 175 -2.56 9.99 -2.24
N ALA A 176 -1.75 9.34 -3.07
CA ALA A 176 -1.91 9.37 -4.50
C ALA A 176 -1.81 7.96 -5.08
N GLY A 177 -2.79 7.62 -5.92
CA GLY A 177 -2.87 6.34 -6.61
C GLY A 177 -2.71 6.54 -8.11
N VAL A 178 -1.92 5.69 -8.75
CA VAL A 178 -1.78 5.62 -10.20
C VAL A 178 -2.14 4.21 -10.64
N TRP A 179 -3.06 4.14 -11.59
CA TRP A 179 -3.29 2.96 -12.41
C TRP A 179 -2.87 3.27 -13.84
N THR A 180 -2.19 2.31 -14.45
CA THR A 180 -1.87 2.30 -15.87
C THR A 180 -2.26 0.94 -16.41
N GLY A 181 -3.05 0.92 -17.48
CA GLY A 181 -3.49 -0.30 -18.12
C GLY A 181 -4.26 0.03 -19.40
N TRP A 182 -5.00 -0.94 -19.89
CA TRP A 182 -5.90 -0.78 -21.03
C TRP A 182 -7.32 -1.20 -20.65
N GLU A 183 -8.32 -0.61 -21.29
CA GLU A 183 -9.74 -0.92 -21.07
C GLU A 183 -10.02 -2.42 -21.32
N ASP A 184 -9.44 -2.96 -22.39
CA ASP A 184 -9.44 -4.39 -22.70
C ASP A 184 -8.17 -5.05 -22.13
N GLN A 185 -8.33 -5.86 -21.09
CA GLN A 185 -7.21 -6.54 -20.42
C GLN A 185 -6.51 -7.61 -21.29
N ALA A 186 -7.07 -7.96 -22.46
CA ALA A 186 -6.37 -8.78 -23.45
C ALA A 186 -5.16 -8.05 -24.05
N ILE A 187 -5.14 -6.72 -24.00
CA ILE A 187 -4.00 -5.91 -24.38
C ILE A 187 -3.09 -5.75 -23.17
N HIS A 188 -1.90 -6.33 -23.26
CA HIS A 188 -0.94 -6.36 -22.17
C HIS A 188 0.50 -6.35 -22.68
N PHE A 189 1.44 -6.06 -21.79
CA PHE A 189 2.86 -6.15 -22.13
C PHE A 189 3.30 -7.60 -22.29
N GLU A 190 4.26 -7.85 -23.19
CA GLU A 190 4.72 -9.22 -23.50
C GLU A 190 5.41 -9.90 -22.32
N ASP A 191 6.09 -9.14 -21.47
CA ASP A 191 6.81 -9.68 -20.33
C ASP A 191 6.71 -8.80 -19.07
N LEU A 192 7.05 -9.44 -17.95
CA LEU A 192 7.02 -8.80 -16.64
C LEU A 192 7.95 -7.59 -16.61
N SER A 193 9.15 -7.66 -17.21
CA SER A 193 10.11 -6.56 -17.16
C SER A 193 9.58 -5.26 -17.77
N MET A 194 8.64 -5.34 -18.71
CA MET A 194 7.97 -4.16 -19.26
C MET A 194 6.71 -3.78 -18.47
N GLY A 195 5.88 -4.76 -18.08
CA GLY A 195 4.57 -4.50 -17.49
C GLY A 195 4.49 -4.62 -15.97
N GLN A 196 5.59 -4.50 -15.22
CA GLN A 196 5.51 -4.33 -13.76
C GLN A 196 4.87 -2.99 -13.41
N GLY A 197 4.15 -2.91 -12.29
CA GLY A 197 3.68 -1.63 -11.73
C GLY A 197 4.81 -0.62 -11.51
N ALA A 198 6.03 -1.10 -11.23
CA ALA A 198 7.24 -0.28 -11.13
C ALA A 198 7.67 0.38 -12.46
N ASN A 199 7.23 -0.14 -13.61
CA ASN A 199 7.50 0.39 -14.95
C ASN A 199 6.29 1.09 -15.57
N MET A 200 5.07 0.73 -15.18
CA MET A 200 3.84 1.30 -15.74
C MET A 200 3.31 2.49 -14.94
N ALA A 201 3.18 2.35 -13.62
CA ALA A 201 2.49 3.33 -12.77
C ALA A 201 3.45 4.18 -11.93
N LEU A 202 4.49 3.55 -11.35
CA LEU A 202 5.48 4.23 -10.52
C LEU A 202 6.16 5.41 -11.24
N PRO A 203 6.50 5.35 -12.54
CA PRO A 203 7.10 6.49 -13.22
C PRO A 203 6.20 7.73 -13.27
N VAL A 204 4.90 7.55 -13.51
CA VAL A 204 3.93 8.65 -13.51
C VAL A 204 3.85 9.28 -12.12
N PHE A 205 3.79 8.46 -11.07
CA PHE A 205 3.83 8.92 -9.68
C PHE A 205 5.11 9.70 -9.37
N GLY A 206 6.28 9.17 -9.77
CA GLY A 206 7.57 9.83 -9.53
C GLY A 206 7.66 11.21 -10.18
N ILE A 207 7.20 11.34 -11.43
CA ILE A 207 7.16 12.63 -12.15
C ILE A 207 6.14 13.58 -11.52
N PHE A 208 4.96 13.09 -11.15
CA PHE A 208 3.95 13.88 -10.45
C PHE A 208 4.51 14.46 -9.15
N MET A 209 5.17 13.64 -8.32
CA MET A 209 5.77 14.09 -7.08
C MET A 209 6.91 15.08 -7.28
N GLN A 210 7.77 14.90 -8.29
CA GLN A 210 8.80 15.88 -8.61
C GLN A 210 8.20 17.25 -8.95
N LYS A 211 7.11 17.27 -9.73
CA LYS A 211 6.41 18.52 -10.06
C LYS A 211 5.73 19.13 -8.84
N LEU A 212 5.03 18.31 -8.05
CA LEU A 212 4.34 18.76 -6.85
C LEU A 212 5.30 19.39 -5.85
N LEU A 213 6.42 18.74 -5.54
CA LEU A 213 7.39 19.24 -4.56
C LEU A 213 8.24 20.41 -5.07
N ALA A 214 8.30 20.63 -6.39
CA ALA A 214 8.93 21.80 -6.98
C ALA A 214 8.01 23.03 -7.00
N ASP A 215 6.69 22.83 -6.81
CA ASP A 215 5.72 23.91 -6.70
C ASP A 215 5.82 24.59 -5.33
N LYS A 216 5.84 25.92 -5.30
CA LYS A 216 6.03 26.71 -4.08
C LYS A 216 4.87 26.56 -3.10
N ASP A 217 3.66 26.29 -3.61
CA ASP A 217 2.48 26.15 -2.77
C ASP A 217 2.47 24.81 -2.03
N PHE A 218 3.23 23.83 -2.52
CA PHE A 218 3.27 22.45 -2.00
C PHE A 218 4.65 22.01 -1.51
N SER A 219 5.70 22.82 -1.67
CA SER A 219 7.07 22.44 -1.29
C SER A 219 7.23 22.12 0.20
N VAL A 220 6.35 22.66 1.06
CA VAL A 220 6.32 22.34 2.50
C VAL A 220 6.10 20.85 2.76
N MET A 221 5.40 20.14 1.87
CA MET A 221 5.16 18.69 1.97
C MET A 221 6.46 17.86 1.89
N ALA A 222 7.55 18.45 1.37
CA ALA A 222 8.84 17.77 1.33
C ALA A 222 9.43 17.55 2.73
N GLU A 223 9.04 18.37 3.70
CA GLU A 223 9.52 18.35 5.08
C GLU A 223 8.58 17.60 6.03
N SER A 224 7.34 17.33 5.61
CA SER A 224 6.35 16.55 6.38
C SER A 224 6.89 15.17 6.76
N GLN A 225 6.64 14.76 8.01
CA GLN A 225 7.05 13.47 8.57
C GLN A 225 5.83 12.71 9.10
N PHE A 226 5.88 11.37 9.07
CA PHE A 226 4.88 10.56 9.74
C PHE A 226 5.03 10.70 11.26
N GLU A 227 3.93 11.03 11.94
CA GLU A 227 3.91 11.18 13.39
C GLU A 227 3.66 9.83 14.07
N ALA A 228 4.54 9.45 15.00
CA ALA A 228 4.35 8.26 15.80
C ALA A 228 3.30 8.49 16.90
N PRO A 229 2.43 7.51 17.22
CA PRO A 229 1.50 7.63 18.32
C PRO A 229 2.21 7.79 19.67
N PRO A 230 1.60 8.48 20.64
CA PRO A 230 2.13 8.57 22.00
C PRO A 230 2.34 7.18 22.61
N GLY A 231 3.55 6.89 23.09
CA GLY A 231 3.86 5.62 23.74
C GLY A 231 4.15 4.45 22.80
N PHE A 232 4.25 4.68 21.48
CA PHE A 232 4.61 3.65 20.51
C PHE A 232 5.93 2.96 20.87
N ASN A 233 5.88 1.64 21.09
CA ASN A 233 7.00 0.86 21.65
C ASN A 233 7.37 -0.37 20.80
N ILE A 234 6.79 -0.53 19.62
CA ILE A 234 7.12 -1.62 18.71
C ILE A 234 8.48 -1.33 18.07
N GLU A 235 9.40 -2.29 18.15
CA GLU A 235 10.72 -2.19 17.52
C GLU A 235 10.59 -2.31 15.99
N LEU A 236 10.98 -1.23 15.28
CA LEU A 236 10.91 -1.13 13.82
C LEU A 236 12.23 -1.44 13.12
N ASP A 237 13.33 -1.51 13.89
CA ASP A 237 14.63 -2.01 13.43
C ASP A 237 14.69 -3.52 13.59
N CYS A 238 14.29 -4.23 12.53
CA CYS A 238 14.34 -5.68 12.52
C CYS A 238 15.77 -6.23 12.65
N ASP A 239 16.80 -5.49 12.21
CA ASP A 239 18.19 -5.94 12.31
C ASP A 239 18.68 -5.90 13.74
N LYS A 240 18.16 -4.99 14.56
CA LYS A 240 18.41 -4.98 16.01
C LYS A 240 17.83 -6.23 16.67
N VAL A 241 16.58 -6.60 16.35
CA VAL A 241 15.95 -7.81 16.87
C VAL A 241 16.72 -9.07 16.47
N VAL A 242 17.13 -9.19 15.21
CA VAL A 242 17.92 -10.33 14.73
C VAL A 242 19.28 -10.40 15.43
N ARG A 243 19.96 -9.27 15.63
CA ARG A 243 21.22 -9.20 16.38
C ARG A 243 21.06 -9.60 17.85
N GLU A 244 20.00 -9.14 18.50
CA GLU A 244 19.69 -9.48 19.90
C GLU A 244 19.29 -10.95 20.07
N GLN A 245 18.58 -11.54 19.10
CA GLN A 245 18.20 -12.95 19.11
C GLN A 245 19.37 -13.90 18.80
N GLN A 246 20.29 -13.51 17.92
CA GLN A 246 21.51 -14.30 17.65
C GLN A 246 22.47 -14.34 18.86
N GLY A 247 22.38 -13.37 19.77
CA GLY A 247 23.12 -13.35 21.05
C GLY A 247 22.47 -14.18 22.18
N ASN A 248 21.27 -14.74 21.98
CA ASN A 248 20.53 -15.45 23.03
C ASN A 248 19.99 -16.81 22.56
N PRO A 249 20.69 -17.93 22.86
CA PRO A 249 20.37 -19.25 22.30
C PRO A 249 19.03 -19.86 22.76
N PHE A 250 18.29 -19.20 23.65
CA PHE A 250 17.02 -19.70 24.20
C PHE A 250 15.75 -19.10 23.57
N ARG A 251 15.85 -18.15 22.63
CA ARG A 251 14.67 -17.52 21.99
C ARG A 251 14.36 -17.96 20.56
N GLN A 252 15.14 -18.87 19.96
CA GLN A 252 14.95 -19.33 18.57
C GLN A 252 13.67 -20.17 18.31
N ARG A 253 12.72 -20.26 19.24
CA ARG A 253 11.53 -21.12 19.12
C ARG A 253 10.19 -20.41 19.11
N GLU A 254 10.16 -19.09 19.05
CA GLU A 254 8.89 -18.35 19.07
C GLU A 254 8.84 -17.30 17.94
N TYR A 255 7.91 -17.57 17.00
CA TYR A 255 7.34 -16.74 15.92
C TYR A 255 8.09 -16.65 14.59
#